data_AF-A0AAE5H7T2-F1
#
_entry.id   AF-A0AAE5H7T2-F1
#
_cell.length_a   1.000
_cell.length_b   1.000
_cell.length_c   1.000
_cell.angle_alpha   90.00
_cell.angle_beta   90.00
_cell.angle_gamma   90.00
#
_symmetry.space_group_name_H-M   'P 1'
#
loop_
_entity.id
_entity.type
_entity.pdbx_description
1 polymer ?
#
loop_
_entity_poly.entity_id
_entity_poly.type
_entity_poly.pdbx_seq_one_letter_code
_entity_poly.pdbx_strand_id
1 'polypeptide(L)'
;MEYKSTIKSRPYLYKETKKAAILLNSGLKINELKVKAIEENIFQVESETRMKELASIITTRLKELDAYLIDKIENSNIETSKIIVLYGIVKNDRLFFEFMNEVYKEKLLLRDLFIRDKDFNTFFQSKRQQSEKVNSWTEYTFKKLKQVYIRILFECGLIENQRGDRKIRTPILESEVKEYIYKIGDKAYINAIMGENV
;
A
#
# COMPACT_ATOMS: atom_id res chain seq x y z
N MET A 1 7.52 6.94 -12.79
CA MET A 1 7.81 5.52 -12.43
C MET A 1 7.40 4.58 -13.57
N GLU A 2 8.10 3.45 -13.70
CA GLU A 2 7.77 2.40 -14.68
C GLU A 2 6.69 1.44 -14.13
N TYR A 3 5.85 0.86 -15.00
CA TYR A 3 4.93 -0.21 -14.60
C TYR A 3 5.68 -1.48 -14.17
N LYS A 4 5.27 -2.05 -13.05
CA LYS A 4 5.81 -3.31 -12.50
C LYS A 4 4.67 -4.18 -12.00
N SER A 5 4.86 -5.49 -12.01
CA SER A 5 3.90 -6.44 -11.43
C SER A 5 4.41 -7.08 -10.13
N THR A 6 5.52 -6.59 -9.59
CA THR A 6 6.19 -7.15 -8.39
C THR A 6 5.32 -7.09 -7.14
N ILE A 7 4.35 -6.17 -7.07
CA ILE A 7 3.40 -6.11 -5.95
C ILE A 7 2.60 -7.41 -5.77
N LYS A 8 2.44 -8.22 -6.83
CA LYS A 8 1.75 -9.53 -6.78
C LYS A 8 2.34 -10.52 -5.77
N SER A 9 3.59 -10.35 -5.35
CA SER A 9 4.27 -11.16 -4.33
C SER A 9 4.55 -10.38 -3.03
N ARG A 10 4.10 -9.13 -2.91
CA ARG A 10 4.39 -8.24 -1.78
C ARG A 10 3.10 -7.93 -1.00
N PRO A 11 2.74 -8.72 0.03
CA PRO A 11 1.56 -8.47 0.84
C PRO A 11 1.66 -7.14 1.61
N TYR A 12 0.57 -6.73 2.24
CA TYR A 12 0.49 -5.44 2.93
C TYR A 12 1.44 -5.32 4.14
N LEU A 13 1.59 -6.39 4.95
CA LEU A 13 2.61 -6.50 6.01
C LEU A 13 2.55 -5.40 7.08
N TYR A 14 1.35 -5.01 7.51
CA TYR A 14 1.20 -3.94 8.51
C TYR A 14 1.88 -4.23 9.83
N LYS A 15 1.67 -5.42 10.40
CA LYS A 15 2.22 -5.78 11.72
C LYS A 15 3.74 -5.77 11.70
N GLU A 16 4.33 -6.32 10.65
CA GLU A 16 5.76 -6.39 10.44
C GLU A 16 6.35 -4.99 10.17
N THR A 17 5.65 -4.17 9.38
CA THR A 17 6.06 -2.78 9.13
C THR A 17 6.00 -1.94 10.41
N LYS A 18 4.96 -2.09 11.24
CA LYS A 18 4.85 -1.39 12.53
C LYS A 18 5.95 -1.83 13.51
N LYS A 19 6.26 -3.13 13.60
CA LYS A 19 7.41 -3.63 14.37
C LYS A 19 8.72 -3.00 13.91
N ALA A 20 8.94 -2.92 12.60
CA ALA A 20 10.13 -2.28 12.05
C ALA A 20 10.18 -0.78 12.34
N ALA A 21 9.06 -0.07 12.26
CA ALA A 21 8.97 1.36 12.60
C ALA A 21 9.33 1.62 14.07
N ILE A 22 8.83 0.81 15.01
CA ILE A 22 9.20 0.87 16.43
C ILE A 22 10.72 0.74 16.62
N LEU A 23 11.35 -0.20 15.90
CA LEU A 23 12.80 -0.36 15.97
C LEU A 23 13.54 0.88 15.46
N LEU A 24 13.08 1.48 14.35
CA LEU A 24 13.69 2.71 13.82
C LEU A 24 13.54 3.88 14.80
N ASN A 25 12.37 4.03 15.42
CA ASN A 25 12.12 5.08 16.42
C ASN A 25 12.94 4.86 17.70
N SER A 26 13.29 3.61 18.02
CA SER A 26 14.24 3.28 19.11
C SER A 26 15.72 3.52 18.78
N GLY A 27 16.02 4.04 17.58
CA GLY A 27 17.37 4.43 17.16
C GLY A 27 18.07 3.45 16.22
N LEU A 28 17.42 2.35 15.82
CA LEU A 28 17.97 1.46 14.80
C LEU A 28 18.05 2.17 13.46
N LYS A 29 19.18 2.05 12.75
CA LYS A 29 19.27 2.63 11.40
C LYS A 29 18.60 1.73 10.37
N ILE A 30 18.00 2.33 9.34
CA ILE A 30 17.25 1.60 8.32
C ILE A 30 18.09 0.58 7.53
N ASN A 31 19.40 0.80 7.40
CA ASN A 31 20.34 -0.15 6.78
C ASN A 31 20.63 -1.36 7.68
N GLU A 32 20.47 -1.22 9.00
CA GLU A 32 20.67 -2.30 9.99
C GLU A 32 19.42 -3.18 10.15
N LEU A 33 18.25 -2.67 9.75
CA LEU A 33 16.97 -3.39 9.87
C LEU A 33 17.01 -4.79 9.23
N LYS A 34 17.66 -4.94 8.07
CA LYS A 34 17.78 -6.25 7.42
C LYS A 34 18.61 -7.24 8.22
N VAL A 35 19.72 -6.78 8.79
CA VAL A 35 20.63 -7.61 9.58
C VAL A 35 19.92 -8.04 10.86
N LYS A 36 19.38 -7.08 11.61
CA LYS A 36 18.62 -7.35 12.84
C LYS A 36 17.42 -8.25 12.60
N ALA A 37 16.72 -8.08 11.47
CA ALA A 37 15.59 -8.94 11.13
C ALA A 37 15.96 -10.41 10.97
N ILE A 38 17.16 -10.68 10.42
CA ILE A 38 17.68 -12.04 10.19
C ILE A 38 18.22 -12.63 11.50
N GLU A 39 19.01 -11.87 12.24
CA GLU A 39 19.66 -12.34 13.46
C GLU A 39 18.67 -12.61 14.61
N GLU A 40 17.67 -11.74 14.76
CA GLU A 40 16.72 -11.81 15.88
C GLU A 40 15.34 -12.37 15.48
N ASN A 41 15.14 -12.74 14.22
CA ASN A 41 13.85 -13.19 13.67
C ASN A 41 12.67 -12.29 14.11
N ILE A 42 12.81 -10.96 13.97
CA ILE A 42 11.83 -9.98 14.46
C ILE A 42 10.42 -10.18 13.89
N PHE A 43 10.33 -10.82 12.71
CA PHE A 43 9.08 -11.12 12.01
C PHE A 43 8.50 -12.50 12.38
N GLN A 44 9.20 -13.31 13.18
CA GLN A 44 8.76 -14.61 13.69
C GLN A 44 8.32 -15.56 12.57
N VAL A 45 9.15 -15.70 11.55
CA VAL A 45 8.93 -16.63 10.42
C VAL A 45 9.94 -17.77 10.47
N GLU A 46 9.52 -18.97 10.07
CA GLU A 46 10.34 -20.18 10.11
C GLU A 46 11.42 -20.21 9.02
N SER A 47 11.10 -19.69 7.83
CA SER A 47 12.00 -19.72 6.68
C SER A 47 12.90 -18.49 6.64
N GLU A 48 14.22 -18.70 6.63
CA GLU A 48 15.20 -17.64 6.42
C GLU A 48 14.99 -16.91 5.08
N THR A 49 14.64 -17.64 4.02
CA THR A 49 14.29 -17.05 2.72
C THR A 49 13.11 -16.09 2.84
N ARG A 50 12.06 -16.50 3.56
CA ARG A 50 10.89 -15.64 3.81
C ARG A 50 11.27 -14.43 4.66
N MET A 51 12.13 -14.61 5.66
CA MET A 51 12.61 -13.54 6.52
C MET A 51 13.36 -12.46 5.73
N LYS A 52 14.31 -12.88 4.88
CA LYS A 52 15.04 -11.99 3.96
C LYS A 52 14.11 -11.25 3.00
N GLU A 53 13.11 -11.95 2.46
CA GLU A 53 12.10 -11.36 1.59
C GLU A 53 11.29 -10.26 2.30
N LEU A 54 10.75 -10.57 3.48
CA LEU A 54 9.99 -9.62 4.31
C LEU A 54 10.84 -8.40 4.67
N ALA A 55 12.05 -8.62 5.18
CA ALA A 55 12.97 -7.54 5.53
C ALA A 55 13.26 -6.64 4.33
N SER A 56 13.45 -7.21 3.14
CA SER A 56 13.67 -6.44 1.92
C SER A 56 12.46 -5.61 1.50
N ILE A 57 11.26 -6.19 1.55
CA ILE A 57 10.01 -5.48 1.22
C ILE A 57 9.79 -4.31 2.19
N ILE A 58 9.90 -4.57 3.50
CA ILE A 58 9.62 -3.58 4.56
C ILE A 58 10.67 -2.46 4.52
N THR A 59 11.95 -2.80 4.39
CA THR A 59 13.02 -1.79 4.25
C THR A 59 12.78 -0.88 3.04
N THR A 60 12.36 -1.44 1.90
CA THR A 60 12.07 -0.65 0.69
C THR A 60 10.91 0.32 0.92
N ARG A 61 9.86 -0.11 1.63
CA ARG A 61 8.70 0.75 1.94
C ARG A 61 9.05 1.86 2.92
N LEU A 62 9.75 1.53 4.00
CA LEU A 62 10.15 2.49 5.03
C LEU A 62 11.14 3.53 4.51
N LYS A 63 11.96 3.21 3.51
CA LYS A 63 12.88 4.18 2.87
C LYS A 63 12.17 5.34 2.16
N GLU A 64 10.91 5.17 1.76
CA GLU A 64 10.11 6.24 1.14
C GLU A 64 9.40 7.13 2.16
N LEU A 65 9.51 6.80 3.45
CA LEU A 65 8.91 7.53 4.55
C LEU A 65 10.02 8.25 5.32
N ASP A 66 9.79 9.52 5.64
CA ASP A 66 10.68 10.25 6.54
C ASP A 66 10.43 9.86 8.01
N ALA A 67 11.27 10.39 8.89
CA ALA A 67 11.20 10.13 10.33
C ALA A 67 9.84 10.49 10.95
N TYR A 68 9.16 11.52 10.44
CA TYR A 68 7.84 11.91 10.95
C TYR A 68 6.78 10.86 10.62
N LEU A 69 6.76 10.38 9.37
CA LEU A 69 5.80 9.35 8.97
C LEU A 69 6.10 7.99 9.63
N ILE A 70 7.37 7.66 9.86
CA ILE A 70 7.77 6.46 10.60
C ILE A 70 7.32 6.55 12.07
N ASP A 71 7.50 7.71 12.72
CA ASP A 71 6.97 7.99 14.06
C ASP A 71 5.45 7.78 14.12
N LYS A 72 4.72 8.35 13.15
CA LYS A 72 3.26 8.24 13.10
C LYS A 72 2.76 6.81 12.82
N ILE A 73 3.55 5.91 12.23
CA ILE A 73 3.19 4.48 12.18
C ILE A 73 3.11 3.88 13.59
N GLU A 74 4.02 4.25 14.49
CA GLU A 74 4.01 3.76 15.87
C GLU A 74 2.93 4.45 16.70
N ASN A 75 2.92 5.79 16.68
CA ASN A 75 2.29 6.64 17.70
C ASN A 75 0.90 7.19 17.34
N SER A 76 0.35 6.91 16.15
CA SER A 76 -1.02 7.29 15.78
C SER A 76 -2.06 6.19 16.05
N ASN A 77 -3.34 6.52 15.87
CA ASN A 77 -4.40 5.51 15.87
C ASN A 77 -4.19 4.44 14.77
N ILE A 78 -4.80 3.26 14.97
CA ILE A 78 -4.56 2.10 14.10
C ILE A 78 -4.96 2.36 12.64
N GLU A 79 -6.03 3.12 12.41
CA GLU A 79 -6.49 3.48 11.07
C GLU A 79 -5.46 4.38 10.37
N THR A 80 -5.00 5.44 11.04
CA THR A 80 -3.98 6.36 10.52
C THR A 80 -2.67 5.64 10.25
N SER A 81 -2.20 4.83 11.19
CA SER A 81 -1.00 4.00 11.03
C SER A 81 -1.09 3.09 9.80
N LYS A 82 -2.26 2.45 9.57
CA LYS A 82 -2.50 1.66 8.36
C LYS A 82 -2.50 2.52 7.09
N ILE A 83 -3.14 3.69 7.11
CA ILE A 83 -3.13 4.57 5.94
C ILE A 83 -1.71 5.03 5.59
N ILE A 84 -0.83 5.28 6.56
CA ILE A 84 0.57 5.64 6.30
C ILE A 84 1.32 4.48 5.63
N VAL A 85 1.12 3.23 6.08
CA VAL A 85 1.72 2.05 5.44
C VAL A 85 1.18 1.85 4.02
N LEU A 86 -0.13 2.06 3.81
CA LEU A 86 -0.74 2.02 2.47
C LEU A 86 -0.14 3.10 1.57
N TYR A 87 -0.01 4.33 2.07
CA TYR A 87 0.59 5.46 1.37
C TYR A 87 2.00 5.11 0.86
N GLY A 88 2.85 4.52 1.70
CA GLY A 88 4.19 4.07 1.27
C GLY A 88 4.18 2.99 0.18
N ILE A 89 3.11 2.17 0.10
CA ILE A 89 2.93 1.17 -0.98
C ILE A 89 2.46 1.86 -2.26
N VAL A 90 1.46 2.73 -2.16
CA VAL A 90 0.88 3.48 -3.30
C VAL A 90 1.96 4.36 -3.94
N LYS A 91 2.78 5.04 -3.14
CA LYS A 91 3.92 5.85 -3.62
C LYS A 91 4.96 5.02 -4.40
N ASN A 92 5.12 3.75 -4.05
CA ASN A 92 6.10 2.83 -4.64
C ASN A 92 5.60 1.97 -5.81
N ASP A 93 4.31 1.99 -6.12
CA ASP A 93 3.74 1.16 -7.19
C ASP A 93 2.80 1.99 -8.07
N ARG A 94 3.29 2.37 -9.25
CA ARG A 94 2.57 3.21 -10.20
C ARG A 94 1.20 2.64 -10.57
N LEU A 95 1.12 1.34 -10.86
CA LEU A 95 -0.13 0.73 -11.30
C LEU A 95 -1.16 0.72 -10.16
N PHE A 96 -0.70 0.47 -8.93
CA PHE A 96 -1.57 0.52 -7.77
C PHE A 96 -2.00 1.95 -7.44
N PHE A 97 -1.11 2.95 -7.58
CA PHE A 97 -1.49 4.35 -7.49
C PHE A 97 -2.56 4.73 -8.50
N GLU A 98 -2.38 4.36 -9.76
CA GLU A 98 -3.38 4.62 -10.80
C GLU A 98 -4.71 3.92 -10.49
N PHE A 99 -4.69 2.69 -9.96
CA PHE A 99 -5.91 2.04 -9.50
C PHE A 99 -6.59 2.82 -8.35
N MET A 100 -5.82 3.29 -7.37
CA MET A 100 -6.35 4.10 -6.27
C MET A 100 -6.94 5.42 -6.79
N ASN A 101 -6.27 6.07 -7.74
CA ASN A 101 -6.67 7.39 -8.24
C ASN A 101 -7.82 7.33 -9.27
N GLU A 102 -7.81 6.35 -10.17
CA GLU A 102 -8.76 6.25 -11.29
C GLU A 102 -9.98 5.39 -10.94
N VAL A 103 -9.88 4.48 -9.97
CA VAL A 103 -11.00 3.61 -9.59
C VAL A 103 -11.47 3.92 -8.18
N TYR A 104 -10.62 3.70 -7.18
CA TYR A 104 -11.03 3.80 -5.77
C TYR A 104 -11.52 5.21 -5.41
N LYS A 105 -10.76 6.24 -5.77
CA LYS A 105 -11.12 7.65 -5.54
C LYS A 105 -12.40 8.04 -6.27
N GLU A 106 -12.57 7.62 -7.53
CA GLU A 106 -13.78 7.93 -8.31
C GLU A 106 -15.03 7.32 -7.65
N LYS A 107 -14.94 6.08 -7.16
CA LYS A 107 -16.02 5.43 -6.40
C LYS A 107 -16.44 6.24 -5.17
N LEU A 108 -15.47 6.78 -4.41
CA LEU A 108 -15.75 7.66 -3.27
C LEU A 108 -16.43 8.96 -3.69
N LEU A 109 -15.88 9.64 -4.71
CA LEU A 109 -16.41 10.91 -5.20
C LEU A 109 -17.84 10.79 -5.73
N LEU A 110 -18.14 9.72 -6.47
CA LEU A 110 -19.46 9.42 -7.03
C LEU A 110 -20.42 8.77 -6.03
N ARG A 111 -19.96 8.49 -4.80
CA ARG A 111 -20.70 7.75 -3.76
C ARG A 111 -21.17 6.34 -4.19
N ASP A 112 -20.53 5.74 -5.20
CA ASP A 112 -20.65 4.31 -5.51
C ASP A 112 -19.72 3.53 -4.59
N LEU A 113 -20.16 3.28 -3.35
CA LEU A 113 -19.32 2.69 -2.29
C LEU A 113 -19.07 1.18 -2.47
N PHE A 114 -18.95 0.69 -3.70
CA PHE A 114 -18.69 -0.71 -4.01
C PHE A 114 -17.67 -0.86 -5.13
N ILE A 115 -16.63 -1.67 -4.87
CA ILE A 115 -15.66 -2.11 -5.87
C ILE A 115 -15.99 -3.52 -6.32
N ARG A 116 -16.27 -3.65 -7.61
CA ARG A 116 -16.76 -4.87 -8.25
C ARG A 116 -15.71 -5.43 -9.17
N ASP A 117 -15.88 -6.69 -9.54
CA ASP A 117 -14.94 -7.39 -10.40
C ASP A 117 -14.78 -6.73 -11.78
N LYS A 118 -15.85 -6.11 -12.30
CA LYS A 118 -15.82 -5.33 -13.53
C LYS A 118 -14.91 -4.11 -13.45
N ASP A 119 -14.81 -3.46 -12.29
CA ASP A 119 -14.01 -2.24 -12.14
C ASP A 119 -12.51 -2.55 -12.33
N PHE A 120 -12.05 -3.68 -11.76
CA PHE A 120 -10.68 -4.18 -12.01
C PHE A 120 -10.44 -4.55 -13.48
N ASN A 121 -11.41 -5.23 -14.11
CA ASN A 121 -11.27 -5.67 -15.49
C ASN A 121 -11.17 -4.46 -16.44
N THR A 122 -12.06 -3.48 -16.29
CA THR A 122 -12.03 -2.23 -17.08
C THR A 122 -10.73 -1.48 -16.86
N PHE A 123 -10.28 -1.34 -15.61
CA PHE A 123 -9.01 -0.70 -15.29
C PHE A 123 -7.84 -1.38 -16.00
N PHE A 124 -7.67 -2.70 -15.83
CA PHE A 124 -6.53 -3.39 -16.45
C PHE A 124 -6.60 -3.37 -17.98
N GLN A 125 -7.78 -3.49 -18.60
CA GLN A 125 -7.92 -3.39 -20.05
C GLN A 125 -7.50 -2.00 -20.56
N SER A 126 -7.91 -0.94 -19.88
CA SER A 126 -7.47 0.42 -20.18
C SER A 126 -5.94 0.56 -20.09
N LYS A 127 -5.33 0.00 -19.04
CA LYS A 127 -3.86 0.04 -18.87
C LYS A 127 -3.09 -0.78 -19.90
N ARG A 128 -3.66 -1.87 -20.43
CA ARG A 128 -3.08 -2.62 -21.54
C ARG A 128 -3.05 -1.78 -22.82
N GLN A 129 -4.12 -1.05 -23.12
CA GLN A 129 -4.17 -0.18 -24.29
C GLN A 129 -3.17 0.99 -24.20
N GLN A 130 -2.94 1.51 -22.99
CA GLN A 130 -2.02 2.63 -22.74
C GLN A 130 -0.54 2.24 -22.65
N SER A 131 -0.21 0.95 -22.52
CA SER A 131 1.17 0.50 -22.32
C SER A 131 1.44 -0.88 -22.87
N GLU A 132 2.36 -0.97 -23.83
CA GLU A 132 2.88 -2.24 -24.37
C GLU A 132 3.44 -3.14 -23.26
N LYS A 133 4.14 -2.56 -22.28
CA LYS A 133 4.67 -3.31 -21.14
C LYS A 133 3.55 -3.98 -20.36
N VAL A 134 2.47 -3.27 -20.03
CA VAL A 134 1.31 -3.87 -19.33
C VAL A 134 0.59 -4.85 -20.25
N ASN A 135 0.45 -4.54 -21.54
CA ASN A 135 -0.21 -5.40 -22.52
C ASN A 135 0.45 -6.78 -22.65
N SER A 136 1.78 -6.83 -22.53
CA SER A 136 2.56 -8.08 -22.58
C SER A 136 2.37 -9.00 -21.37
N TRP A 137 1.68 -8.57 -20.31
CA TRP A 137 1.45 -9.41 -19.14
C TRP A 137 0.33 -10.45 -19.38
N THR A 138 0.47 -11.58 -18.71
CA THR A 138 -0.48 -12.70 -18.80
C THR A 138 -1.74 -12.46 -17.97
N GLU A 139 -2.85 -13.12 -18.33
CA GLU A 139 -4.08 -13.14 -17.53
C GLU A 139 -3.86 -13.58 -16.08
N TYR A 140 -2.95 -14.54 -15.87
CA TYR A 140 -2.53 -14.96 -14.53
C TYR A 140 -1.95 -13.79 -13.71
N THR A 141 -1.16 -12.93 -14.34
CA THR A 141 -0.58 -11.75 -13.68
C THR A 141 -1.67 -10.79 -13.22
N PHE A 142 -2.67 -10.48 -14.08
CA PHE A 142 -3.79 -9.63 -13.72
C PHE A 142 -4.65 -10.24 -12.61
N LYS A 143 -4.93 -11.55 -12.68
CA LYS A 143 -5.64 -12.26 -11.60
C LYS A 143 -4.92 -12.13 -10.25
N LYS A 144 -3.59 -12.25 -10.24
CA LYS A 144 -2.78 -12.08 -9.03
C LYS A 144 -2.71 -10.62 -8.55
N LEU A 145 -2.60 -9.65 -9.44
CA LEU A 145 -2.66 -8.23 -9.10
C LEU A 145 -3.99 -7.88 -8.43
N LYS A 146 -5.12 -8.28 -9.04
CA LYS A 146 -6.46 -8.12 -8.46
C LYS A 146 -6.55 -8.73 -7.07
N GLN A 147 -6.09 -9.97 -6.90
CA GLN A 147 -6.09 -10.65 -5.60
C GLN A 147 -5.32 -9.84 -4.54
N VAL A 148 -4.15 -9.32 -4.89
CA VAL A 148 -3.33 -8.54 -3.96
C VAL A 148 -3.92 -7.17 -3.67
N TYR A 149 -4.46 -6.47 -4.66
CA TYR A 149 -5.11 -5.16 -4.46
C TYR A 149 -6.27 -5.28 -3.49
N ILE A 150 -7.14 -6.28 -3.69
CA ILE A 150 -8.26 -6.58 -2.78
C ILE A 150 -7.75 -6.86 -1.37
N ARG A 151 -6.70 -7.69 -1.24
CA ARG A 151 -6.13 -8.03 0.06
C ARG A 151 -5.56 -6.80 0.77
N ILE A 152 -4.81 -5.95 0.07
CA ILE A 152 -4.26 -4.70 0.64
C ILE A 152 -5.40 -3.81 1.12
N LEU A 153 -6.39 -3.52 0.28
CA LEU A 153 -7.55 -2.69 0.63
C LEU A 153 -8.32 -3.23 1.84
N PHE A 154 -8.46 -4.55 1.94
CA PHE A 154 -9.13 -5.19 3.06
C PHE A 154 -8.31 -5.07 4.36
N GLU A 155 -7.02 -5.39 4.31
CA GLU A 155 -6.16 -5.37 5.51
C GLU A 155 -5.92 -3.95 6.05
N CYS A 156 -5.84 -2.94 5.18
CA CYS A 156 -5.76 -1.54 5.59
C CYS A 156 -7.12 -0.95 6.02
N GLY A 157 -8.23 -1.67 5.80
CA GLY A 157 -9.55 -1.30 6.30
C GLY A 157 -10.39 -0.45 5.34
N LEU A 158 -9.96 -0.29 4.08
CA LEU A 158 -10.70 0.48 3.06
C LEU A 158 -11.88 -0.27 2.44
N ILE A 159 -11.97 -1.59 2.61
CA ILE A 159 -13.13 -2.41 2.21
C ILE A 159 -13.55 -3.39 3.30
N GLU A 160 -14.85 -3.71 3.38
CA GLU A 160 -15.42 -4.59 4.43
C GLU A 160 -15.27 -6.08 4.13
N ASN A 161 -15.11 -6.44 2.85
CA ASN A 161 -15.14 -7.82 2.38
C ASN A 161 -14.23 -8.02 1.16
N GLN A 162 -13.70 -9.23 0.99
CA GLN A 162 -12.80 -9.58 -0.12
C GLN A 162 -13.52 -10.23 -1.33
N ARG A 163 -14.73 -10.76 -1.13
CA ARG A 163 -15.51 -11.52 -2.12
C ARG A 163 -16.81 -10.80 -2.46
N GLY A 164 -17.31 -11.00 -3.67
CA GLY A 164 -18.50 -10.32 -4.17
C GLY A 164 -18.26 -8.82 -4.36
N ASP A 165 -19.31 -8.03 -4.22
CA ASP A 165 -19.26 -6.57 -4.27
C ASP A 165 -18.62 -6.05 -2.99
N ARG A 166 -17.47 -5.38 -3.11
CA ARG A 166 -16.61 -5.01 -1.98
C ARG A 166 -16.99 -3.64 -1.50
N LYS A 167 -17.66 -3.58 -0.35
CA LYS A 167 -18.15 -2.32 0.20
C LYS A 167 -16.97 -1.48 0.71
N ILE A 168 -16.89 -0.23 0.25
CA ILE A 168 -15.87 0.73 0.65
C ILE A 168 -16.21 1.27 2.04
N ARG A 169 -15.19 1.39 2.89
CA ARG A 169 -15.24 2.15 4.14
C ARG A 169 -14.58 3.49 3.94
N THR A 170 -15.14 4.51 4.60
CA THR A 170 -14.55 5.83 4.63
C THR A 170 -13.16 5.76 5.28
N PRO A 171 -12.09 6.18 4.59
CA PRO A 171 -10.75 6.21 5.15
C PRO A 171 -10.68 7.21 6.32
N ILE A 172 -9.92 6.84 7.36
CA ILE A 172 -9.65 7.70 8.52
C ILE A 172 -8.16 8.02 8.54
N LEU A 173 -7.85 9.30 8.56
CA LEU A 173 -6.49 9.83 8.59
C LEU A 173 -6.47 11.09 9.48
N GLU A 174 -5.60 11.10 10.48
CA GLU A 174 -5.37 12.29 11.31
C GLU A 174 -4.98 13.51 10.45
N SER A 175 -5.59 14.66 10.74
CA SER A 175 -5.42 15.89 9.96
C SER A 175 -3.96 16.34 9.89
N GLU A 176 -3.21 16.24 10.99
CA GLU A 176 -1.78 16.60 11.04
C GLU A 176 -0.93 15.74 10.09
N VAL A 177 -1.28 14.45 9.92
CA VAL A 177 -0.56 13.55 9.01
C VAL A 177 -0.90 13.90 7.57
N LYS A 178 -2.19 14.17 7.28
CA LYS A 178 -2.64 14.61 5.96
C LYS A 178 -1.96 15.91 5.53
N GLU A 179 -1.97 16.93 6.40
CA GLU A 179 -1.36 18.24 6.15
C GLU A 179 0.15 18.12 5.94
N TYR A 180 0.82 17.27 6.72
CA TYR A 180 2.23 17.00 6.53
C TYR A 180 2.52 16.39 5.17
N ILE A 181 1.76 15.37 4.74
CA ILE A 181 1.96 14.73 3.44
C ILE A 181 1.68 15.70 2.29
N TYR A 182 0.73 16.64 2.47
CA TYR A 182 0.53 17.73 1.51
C TYR A 182 1.74 18.66 1.43
N LYS A 183 2.30 19.03 2.58
CA LYS A 183 3.46 19.93 2.67
C LYS A 183 4.71 19.37 1.98
N ILE A 184 4.92 18.06 2.04
CA ILE A 184 6.06 17.39 1.37
C ILE A 184 5.81 17.12 -0.13
N GLY A 185 4.69 17.57 -0.69
CA GLY A 185 4.39 17.51 -2.12
C GLY A 185 3.61 16.27 -2.59
N ASP A 186 3.21 15.40 -1.66
CA ASP A 186 2.62 14.09 -1.96
C ASP A 186 1.08 14.08 -1.90
N LYS A 187 0.46 15.26 -2.09
CA LYS A 187 -1.02 15.47 -2.08
C LYS A 187 -1.77 14.50 -3.00
N ALA A 188 -1.23 14.20 -4.18
CA ALA A 188 -1.90 13.32 -5.14
C ALA A 188 -2.16 11.91 -4.58
N TYR A 189 -1.20 11.37 -3.80
CA TYR A 189 -1.32 10.04 -3.20
C TYR A 189 -2.38 9.99 -2.11
N ILE A 190 -2.41 11.00 -1.23
CA ILE A 190 -3.40 11.07 -0.16
C ILE A 190 -4.79 11.38 -0.71
N ASN A 191 -4.91 12.23 -1.73
CA ASN A 191 -6.20 12.46 -2.37
C ASN A 191 -6.77 11.19 -3.01
N ALA A 192 -5.91 10.35 -3.61
CA ALA A 192 -6.32 9.05 -4.14
C ALA A 192 -6.82 8.09 -3.05
N ILE A 193 -6.24 8.15 -1.84
CA ILE A 193 -6.65 7.31 -0.70
C ILE A 193 -7.90 7.87 -0.01
N MET A 194 -7.99 9.19 0.15
CA MET A 194 -9.08 9.84 0.89
C MET A 194 -10.34 10.10 0.04
N GLY A 195 -10.24 9.96 -1.28
CA GLY A 195 -11.36 10.24 -2.19
C GLY A 195 -11.62 11.74 -2.37
N GLU A 196 -10.56 12.55 -2.43
CA GLU A 196 -10.67 14.01 -2.45
C GLU A 196 -10.24 14.62 -3.79
N ASN A 197 -10.88 15.73 -4.15
CA ASN A 197 -10.48 16.55 -5.29
C ASN A 197 -9.33 17.51 -4.92
N VAL A 198 -8.60 17.95 -5.95
CA VAL A 198 -7.49 18.90 -5.82
C VAL A 198 -8.03 20.26 -5.40
#